data_AF-A0A6L6HKS9-F1
#
_entry.id   AF-A0A6L6HKS9-F1
#
_cell.length_a   1.000
_cell.length_b   1.000
_cell.length_c   1.000
_cell.angle_alpha   90.00
_cell.angle_beta   90.00
_cell.angle_gamma   90.00
#
_symmetry.space_group_name_H-M   'P 1'
#
loop_
_entity.id
_entity.type
_entity.pdbx_description
1 polymer ?
#
loop_
_entity_poly.entity_id
_entity_poly.type
_entity_poly.pdbx_seq_one_letter_code
_entity_poly.pdbx_strand_id
1 'polypeptide(L)'
;MADLLAAQATDVFRIGLLIALLLTALRNRPVTGMLLPLAAGAVFVAVIIPLTGATTRPEPLFTQVLTGLAVNAAYLAIGLAAWSLWRARR
;
A
#
# COMPACT_ATOMS: atom_id res chain seq x y z
N MET A 1 11.14 -4.75 -15.32
CA MET A 1 10.81 -5.08 -13.91
C MET A 1 11.39 -4.08 -12.91
N ALA A 2 12.71 -3.81 -12.90
CA ALA A 2 13.30 -2.87 -11.94
C ALA A 2 12.70 -1.44 -12.07
N ASP A 3 12.52 -0.95 -13.30
CA ASP A 3 11.90 0.35 -13.55
C ASP A 3 10.43 0.42 -13.08
N LEU A 4 9.67 -0.65 -13.32
CA LEU A 4 8.30 -0.77 -12.83
C LEU A 4 8.24 -0.72 -11.30
N LEU A 5 9.11 -1.48 -10.63
CA LEU A 5 9.21 -1.47 -9.16
C LEU A 5 9.57 -0.09 -8.64
N ALA A 6 10.58 0.56 -9.22
CA ALA A 6 11.02 1.90 -8.83
C ALA A 6 9.89 2.93 -9.02
N ALA A 7 9.26 2.96 -10.20
CA ALA A 7 8.15 3.86 -10.50
C ALA A 7 6.93 3.64 -9.61
N GLN A 8 6.71 2.40 -9.18
CA GLN A 8 5.63 2.05 -8.27
C GLN A 8 5.93 2.36 -6.80
N ALA A 9 7.20 2.29 -6.41
CA ALA A 9 7.65 2.67 -5.07
C ALA A 9 7.67 4.19 -4.90
N THR A 10 8.05 4.95 -5.92
CA THR A 10 8.13 6.42 -5.83
C THR A 10 6.80 7.14 -6.09
N ASP A 11 5.71 6.39 -6.26
CA ASP A 11 4.37 6.95 -6.48
C ASP A 11 3.84 7.62 -5.19
N VAL A 12 3.85 8.95 -5.19
CA VAL A 12 3.42 9.76 -4.05
C VAL A 12 1.95 9.55 -3.71
N PHE A 13 1.08 9.36 -4.72
CA PHE A 13 -0.35 9.16 -4.48
C PHE A 13 -0.59 7.83 -3.78
N ARG A 14 0.07 6.77 -4.24
CA ARG A 14 0.07 5.46 -3.58
C ARG A 14 0.49 5.57 -2.11
N ILE A 15 1.62 6.22 -1.85
CA ILE A 15 2.15 6.37 -0.50
C ILE A 15 1.11 7.09 0.38
N GLY A 16 0.53 8.18 -0.09
CA GLY A 16 -0.52 8.91 0.62
C GLY A 16 -1.73 8.03 0.98
N LEU A 17 -2.23 7.24 0.02
CA LEU A 17 -3.35 6.32 0.25
C LEU A 17 -3.02 5.24 1.27
N LEU A 18 -1.82 4.65 1.23
CA LEU A 18 -1.40 3.60 2.17
C LEU A 18 -1.20 4.15 3.58
N ILE A 19 -0.67 5.37 3.71
CA ILE A 19 -0.58 6.06 5.01
C ILE A 19 -1.97 6.28 5.58
N ALA A 20 -2.90 6.83 4.78
CA ALA A 20 -4.28 7.05 5.21
C ALA A 20 -4.93 5.74 5.65
N LEU A 21 -4.80 4.68 4.84
CA LEU A 21 -5.30 3.35 5.15
C LEU A 21 -4.76 2.82 6.49
N LEU A 22 -3.44 2.93 6.71
CA LEU A 22 -2.80 2.49 7.93
C LEU A 22 -3.33 3.27 9.15
N LEU A 23 -3.40 4.60 9.06
CA LEU A 23 -3.90 5.44 10.15
C LEU A 23 -5.36 5.12 10.48
N THR A 24 -6.20 4.94 9.47
CA THR A 24 -7.60 4.53 9.65
C THR A 24 -7.70 3.14 10.29
N ALA A 25 -6.89 2.18 9.85
CA ALA A 25 -6.86 0.83 10.43
C ALA A 25 -6.39 0.84 11.89
N LEU A 26 -5.40 1.66 12.23
CA LEU A 26 -4.95 1.84 13.61
C LEU A 26 -6.04 2.48 14.49
N ARG A 27 -6.75 3.47 13.97
CA ARG A 27 -7.84 4.15 14.68
C ARG A 27 -9.03 3.23 14.95
N ASN A 28 -9.40 2.41 13.97
CA ASN A 28 -10.60 1.56 14.04
C ASN A 28 -10.32 0.13 14.53
N ARG A 29 -9.08 -0.15 14.93
CA ARG A 29 -8.63 -1.46 15.40
C ARG A 29 -9.56 -2.12 16.44
N PRO A 30 -10.16 -1.42 17.42
CA PRO A 30 -11.04 -2.05 18.40
C PRO A 30 -12.34 -2.61 17.81
N VAL A 31 -12.77 -2.13 16.64
CA VAL A 31 -14.06 -2.48 16.03
C VAL A 31 -13.90 -3.50 14.92
N THR A 32 -13.03 -3.22 13.94
CA THR A 32 -12.88 -4.03 12.72
C THR A 32 -11.63 -4.91 12.71
N GLY A 33 -10.79 -4.83 13.74
CA GLY A 33 -9.44 -5.34 13.68
C GLY A 33 -8.59 -4.61 12.64
N MET A 34 -7.41 -5.16 12.36
CA MET A 34 -6.41 -4.49 11.51
C MET A 34 -6.17 -5.22 10.18
N LEU A 35 -6.29 -6.55 10.15
CA LEU A 35 -5.92 -7.34 8.96
C LEU A 35 -6.88 -7.12 7.78
N LEU A 36 -8.18 -7.15 8.03
CA LEU A 36 -9.18 -7.03 6.97
C LEU A 36 -9.10 -5.67 6.24
N PRO A 37 -9.07 -4.51 6.93
CA PRO A 37 -8.92 -3.22 6.26
C PRO A 37 -7.60 -3.10 5.48
N LEU A 38 -6.48 -3.54 6.07
CA LEU A 38 -5.17 -3.43 5.45
C LEU A 38 -5.07 -4.27 4.17
N ALA A 39 -5.55 -5.52 4.21
CA ALA A 39 -5.52 -6.40 3.04
C ALA A 39 -6.45 -5.88 1.93
N ALA A 40 -7.68 -5.51 2.27
CA ALA A 40 -8.64 -4.97 1.31
C ALA A 40 -8.13 -3.68 0.66
N GLY A 41 -7.60 -2.75 1.46
CA GLY A 41 -7.04 -1.50 0.96
C GLY A 41 -5.77 -1.71 0.13
N ALA A 42 -4.88 -2.64 0.51
CA ALA A 42 -3.69 -2.95 -0.28
C ALA A 42 -4.05 -3.51 -1.68
N VAL A 43 -5.04 -4.41 -1.74
CA VAL A 43 -5.55 -4.95 -3.02
C VAL A 43 -6.23 -3.86 -3.83
N PHE A 44 -7.09 -3.05 -3.20
CA PHE A 44 -7.75 -1.92 -3.85
C PHE A 44 -6.74 -0.97 -4.49
N VAL A 45 -5.71 -0.53 -3.74
CA VAL A 45 -4.66 0.38 -4.24
C VAL A 45 -3.86 -0.26 -5.37
N ALA A 46 -3.55 -1.56 -5.27
CA ALA A 46 -2.80 -2.29 -6.31
C ALA A 46 -3.57 -2.37 -7.64
N VAL A 47 -4.89 -2.45 -7.59
CA VAL A 47 -5.76 -2.54 -8.78
C VAL A 47 -6.14 -1.16 -9.32
N ILE A 48 -6.51 -0.22 -8.45
CA ILE A 48 -7.07 1.06 -8.91
C ILE A 48 -6.00 1.93 -9.59
N ILE A 49 -4.77 1.96 -9.06
CA ILE A 49 -3.71 2.81 -9.60
C ILE A 49 -3.39 2.51 -11.07
N PRO A 50 -3.14 1.26 -11.51
CA PRO A 50 -2.90 0.99 -12.92
C PRO A 50 -4.15 1.20 -13.81
N LEU A 51 -5.35 1.17 -13.24
CA LEU A 51 -6.60 1.39 -13.99
C LEU A 51 -6.96 2.87 -14.15
N THR A 52 -6.56 3.72 -13.20
CA THR A 52 -6.92 5.15 -13.19
C THR A 52 -5.70 6.07 -13.28
N GLY A 53 -4.51 5.51 -13.38
CA GLY A 53 -3.26 6.27 -13.43
C GLY A 53 -3.15 7.09 -14.71
N ALA A 54 -2.63 8.31 -14.60
CA ALA A 54 -2.39 9.18 -15.76
C ALA A 54 -1.24 8.68 -16.65
N THR A 55 -0.36 7.85 -16.09
CA THR A 55 0.83 7.34 -16.79
C THR A 55 0.55 5.99 -17.41
N THR A 56 0.51 5.93 -18.75
CA THR A 56 0.49 4.67 -19.49
C THR A 56 1.82 3.93 -19.27
N ARG A 57 1.74 2.69 -18.81
CA ARG A 57 2.90 1.81 -18.64
C ARG A 57 2.88 0.69 -19.67
N PRO A 58 4.04 0.30 -20.20
CA PRO A 58 4.13 -0.74 -21.23
C PRO A 58 3.86 -2.16 -20.70
N GLU A 59 3.97 -2.38 -19.39
CA GLU A 59 3.79 -3.71 -18.81
C GLU A 59 2.32 -4.17 -18.77
N PRO A 60 2.04 -5.48 -18.87
CA PRO A 60 0.69 -6.01 -18.75
C PRO A 60 0.04 -5.66 -17.40
N LEU A 61 -1.27 -5.40 -17.40
CA LEU A 61 -2.02 -5.02 -16.19
C LEU A 61 -1.79 -5.99 -15.02
N PHE A 62 -1.79 -7.29 -15.30
CA PHE A 62 -1.55 -8.31 -14.27
C PHE A 62 -0.19 -8.15 -13.57
N THR A 63 0.87 -7.89 -14.34
CA THR A 63 2.22 -7.63 -13.82
C THR A 63 2.26 -6.35 -13.00
N GLN A 64 1.55 -5.31 -13.46
CA GLN A 64 1.45 -4.05 -12.73
C GLN A 64 0.76 -4.23 -11.38
N VAL A 65 -0.36 -4.96 -11.33
CA VAL A 65 -1.13 -5.25 -10.11
C VAL A 65 -0.31 -6.08 -9.13
N LEU A 66 0.32 -7.17 -9.58
CA LEU A 66 1.15 -8.02 -8.70
C LEU A 66 2.33 -7.25 -8.10
N THR A 67 3.02 -6.46 -8.92
CA THR A 67 4.11 -5.61 -8.46
C THR A 67 3.60 -4.55 -7.48
N GLY A 68 2.42 -3.99 -7.74
CA GLY A 68 1.77 -3.03 -6.87
C GLY A 68 1.40 -3.60 -5.52
N LEU A 69 0.89 -4.83 -5.50
CA LEU A 69 0.59 -5.53 -4.25
C LEU A 69 1.84 -5.76 -3.41
N ALA A 70 2.95 -6.16 -4.05
CA ALA A 70 4.24 -6.33 -3.36
C ALA A 70 4.75 -5.02 -2.75
N VAL A 71 4.69 -3.93 -3.51
CA VAL A 71 5.07 -2.59 -3.04
C VAL A 71 4.17 -2.13 -1.89
N ASN A 72 2.86 -2.31 -2.01
CA ASN A 72 1.90 -1.94 -0.97
C ASN A 72 2.17 -2.72 0.33
N ALA A 73 2.41 -4.03 0.22
CA ALA A 73 2.73 -4.87 1.37
C ALA A 73 4.02 -4.42 2.06
N ALA A 74 5.06 -4.05 1.30
CA ALA A 74 6.30 -3.53 1.85
C ALA A 74 6.08 -2.22 2.64
N TYR A 75 5.32 -1.28 2.09
CA TYR A 75 4.99 -0.02 2.79
C TYR A 75 4.18 -0.26 4.05
N LEU A 76 3.17 -1.12 4.00
CA LEU A 76 2.37 -1.45 5.18
C LEU A 76 3.22 -2.15 6.25
N ALA A 77 4.11 -3.06 5.87
CA ALA A 77 5.04 -3.70 6.80
C ALA A 77 5.96 -2.67 7.48
N ILE A 78 6.52 -1.72 6.73
CA ILE A 78 7.35 -0.64 7.26
C ILE A 78 6.53 0.24 8.22
N GLY A 79 5.33 0.65 7.83
CA GLY A 79 4.47 1.49 8.66
C GLY A 79 4.06 0.80 9.97
N LEU A 80 3.74 -0.50 9.91
CA LEU A 80 3.44 -1.31 11.08
C LEU A 80 4.66 -1.52 11.98
N ALA A 81 5.85 -1.72 11.40
CA ALA A 81 7.09 -1.83 12.15
C ALA A 81 7.39 -0.52 12.89
N ALA A 82 7.31 0.63 12.20
CA ALA A 82 7.46 1.94 12.81
C ALA A 82 6.46 2.18 13.95
N TRP A 83 5.19 1.82 13.72
CA TRP A 83 4.15 1.91 14.74
C TRP A 83 4.44 1.01 15.96
N SER A 84 4.86 -0.24 15.73
CA SER A 84 5.19 -1.17 16.80
C SER A 84 6.35 -0.67 17.65
N LEU A 85 7.37 -0.09 17.04
CA LEU A 85 8.52 0.49 17.73
C LEU A 85 8.12 1.72 18.55
N TRP A 86 7.27 2.58 17.99
CA TRP A 86 6.74 3.73 18.72
C TRP A 86 5.91 3.31 19.93
N ARG A 87 5.05 2.30 19.77
CA ARG A 87 4.25 1.75 20.86
C ARG A 87 5.10 1.05 21.92
N ALA A 88 6.20 0.41 21.55
CA ALA A 88 7.11 -0.23 22.50
C ALA A 88 7.90 0.78 23.36
N ARG A 89 8.05 2.02 22.89
CA ARG A 89 8.75 3.11 23.60
C ARG A 89 7.85 3.95 24.50
N ARG A 90 6.53 3.74 24.47
CA ARG A 90 5.52 4.48 25.25
C ARG A 90 4.85 3.56 26.24
#